data_AF-A0A945YFJ8-F1
#
_entry.id   AF-A0A945YFJ8-F1
#
_cell.length_a   1.000
_cell.length_b   1.000
_cell.length_c   1.000
_cell.angle_alpha   90.00
_cell.angle_beta   90.00
_cell.angle_gamma   90.00
#
_symmetry.space_group_name_H-M   'P 1'
#
loop_
_entity.id
_entity.type
_entity.pdbx_description
1 polymer ?
#
loop_
_entity_poly.entity_id
_entity_poly.type
_entity_poly.pdbx_seq_one_letter_code
_entity_poly.pdbx_strand_id
1 'polypeptide(L)'
;SPAEMDGTAFYYKPDGAIVQFSGIFPNDEGSKRANYTSVAATKPHGEWNLAEVVVHGAERAEYYLNGKLVSEVTDMRFLDADGEWQPLSFGQISLQAEWAELQYRTIRIKPL
;
A
#
# COMPACT_ATOMS: atom_id res chain seq x y z
N SER A 1 -9.37 1.55 4.55
CA SER A 1 -9.72 0.96 5.86
C SER A 1 -9.91 2.06 6.91
N PRO A 2 -10.56 1.78 8.05
CA PRO A 2 -10.75 2.73 9.14
C PRO A 2 -9.43 3.34 9.63
N ALA A 3 -9.30 4.66 9.59
CA ALA A 3 -8.09 5.35 9.98
C ALA A 3 -8.38 6.76 10.54
N GLU A 4 -7.42 7.29 11.30
CA GLU A 4 -7.45 8.66 11.82
C GLU A 4 -6.16 9.38 11.42
N MET A 5 -6.28 10.67 11.07
CA MET A 5 -5.12 11.51 10.77
C MET A 5 -4.58 12.11 12.06
N ASP A 6 -3.29 11.95 12.32
CA ASP A 6 -2.56 12.64 13.38
C ASP A 6 -1.31 13.30 12.77
N GLY A 7 -1.27 14.64 12.89
CA GLY A 7 -0.32 15.48 12.19
C GLY A 7 -0.43 15.32 10.67
N THR A 8 0.59 14.72 10.06
CA THR A 8 0.68 14.47 8.60
C THR A 8 0.52 13.00 8.23
N ALA A 9 0.24 12.12 9.19
CA ALA A 9 0.17 10.67 8.98
C ALA A 9 -1.23 10.13 9.29
N PHE A 10 -1.60 9.07 8.58
CA PHE A 10 -2.79 8.27 8.89
C PHE A 10 -2.38 7.05 9.73
N TYR A 11 -3.18 6.75 10.74
CA TYR A 11 -3.01 5.62 11.63
C TYR A 11 -4.25 4.72 11.59
N TYR A 12 -4.06 3.40 11.68
CA TYR A 12 -5.19 2.49 11.80
C TYR A 12 -6.00 2.81 13.04
N LYS A 13 -7.31 2.96 12.89
CA LYS A 13 -8.23 3.08 14.01
C LYS A 13 -9.44 2.23 13.67
N PRO A 14 -9.64 1.07 14.30
CA PRO A 14 -10.72 0.14 13.95
C PRO A 14 -12.11 0.80 14.03
N ASP A 15 -12.27 1.75 14.96
CA ASP A 15 -13.50 2.52 15.16
C ASP A 15 -13.48 3.88 14.42
N GLY A 16 -12.49 4.09 13.55
CA GLY A 16 -12.28 5.32 12.80
C GLY A 16 -13.13 5.41 11.53
N ALA A 17 -13.17 6.59 10.92
CA ALA A 17 -13.81 6.75 9.62
C ALA A 17 -13.01 6.01 8.53
N ILE A 18 -13.70 5.49 7.51
CA ILE A 18 -13.02 4.98 6.32
C ILE A 18 -12.37 6.17 5.61
N VAL A 19 -11.04 6.15 5.50
CA VAL A 19 -10.30 7.13 4.71
C VAL A 19 -10.16 6.58 3.29
N GLN A 20 -10.47 7.41 2.29
CA GLN A 20 -10.24 7.13 0.87
C GLN A 20 -9.06 7.97 0.38
N PHE A 21 -8.10 7.34 -0.29
CA PHE A 21 -6.89 7.98 -0.80
C PHE A 21 -6.68 7.57 -2.26
N SER A 22 -6.79 8.51 -3.20
CA SER A 22 -6.58 8.31 -4.64
C SER A 22 -5.42 9.19 -5.13
N GLY A 23 -4.67 8.72 -6.13
CA GLY A 23 -3.64 9.50 -6.82
C GLY A 23 -4.20 10.44 -7.90
N ILE A 24 -5.51 10.42 -8.13
CA ILE A 24 -6.24 11.30 -9.05
C ILE A 24 -7.33 12.00 -8.25
N PHE A 25 -7.30 13.33 -8.23
CA PHE A 25 -8.33 14.20 -7.66
C PHE A 25 -9.18 14.78 -8.80
N PRO A 26 -10.53 14.73 -8.78
CA PRO A 26 -11.42 14.36 -7.67
C PRO A 26 -11.70 12.84 -7.53
N ASN A 27 -12.13 12.45 -6.32
CA ASN A 27 -12.19 11.07 -5.81
C ASN A 27 -13.58 10.43 -5.97
N ASP A 28 -14.05 10.17 -7.18
CA ASP A 28 -15.42 9.67 -7.27
C ASP A 28 -15.53 8.14 -7.14
N GLU A 29 -14.52 7.32 -7.50
CA GLU A 29 -14.64 5.83 -7.40
C GLU A 29 -13.31 5.03 -7.27
N GLY A 30 -12.23 5.61 -6.74
CA GLY A 30 -10.90 4.97 -6.61
C GLY A 30 -10.68 4.07 -5.37
N SER A 31 -9.61 3.26 -5.38
CA SER A 31 -9.24 2.25 -4.35
C SER A 31 -9.26 2.78 -2.90
N LYS A 32 -9.64 1.93 -1.94
CA LYS A 32 -9.70 2.29 -0.51
C LYS A 32 -8.39 1.95 0.19
N ARG A 33 -7.53 2.94 0.37
CA ARG A 33 -6.23 2.80 1.04
C ARG A 33 -6.32 3.17 2.51
N ALA A 34 -5.60 2.45 3.36
CA ALA A 34 -5.24 2.93 4.68
C ALA A 34 -3.73 2.78 4.87
N ASN A 35 -3.09 3.87 5.27
CA ASN A 35 -1.72 3.82 5.75
C ASN A 35 -1.79 3.65 7.25
N TYR A 36 -0.93 2.77 7.78
CA TYR A 36 -0.88 2.42 9.19
C TYR A 36 0.43 2.85 9.84
N THR A 37 1.29 3.56 9.10
CA THR A 37 2.66 3.75 9.55
C THR A 37 2.74 4.79 10.65
N SER A 38 3.38 4.38 11.74
CA SER A 38 4.41 5.19 12.37
C SER A 38 5.76 4.91 11.67
N VAL A 39 6.65 5.90 11.61
CA VAL A 39 8.03 5.80 11.09
C VAL A 39 8.86 4.69 11.79
N ALA A 40 8.36 4.16 12.90
CA ALA A 40 9.05 3.24 13.80
C ALA A 40 9.33 1.82 13.27
N ALA A 41 8.75 1.40 12.14
CA ALA A 41 9.03 0.07 11.58
C ALA A 41 10.34 0.00 10.79
N THR A 42 10.95 1.15 10.47
CA THR A 42 12.21 1.24 9.70
C THR A 42 13.42 0.99 10.59
N LYS A 43 14.40 0.24 10.08
CA LYS A 43 15.73 0.14 10.69
C LYS A 43 16.62 1.33 10.30
N PRO A 44 17.68 1.62 11.09
CA PRO A 44 18.66 2.65 10.76
C PRO A 44 19.27 2.50 9.36
N HIS A 45 19.77 3.62 8.84
CA HIS A 45 20.47 3.66 7.55
C HIS A 45 21.65 2.68 7.52
N GLY A 46 21.78 1.93 6.42
CA GLY A 46 22.80 0.88 6.24
C GLY A 46 22.38 -0.51 6.72
N GLU A 47 21.24 -0.63 7.40
CA GLU A 47 20.67 -1.92 7.79
C GLU A 47 19.65 -2.44 6.78
N TRP A 48 19.51 -3.77 6.72
CA TRP A 48 18.54 -4.42 5.86
C TRP A 48 17.14 -4.47 6.48
N ASN A 49 16.19 -3.83 5.81
CA ASN A 49 14.77 -4.00 6.06
C ASN A 49 14.23 -5.22 5.29
N LEU A 50 13.29 -5.95 5.90
CA LEU A 50 12.51 -6.98 5.22
C LEU A 50 11.17 -6.37 4.80
N ALA A 51 10.95 -6.30 3.49
CA ALA A 51 9.68 -5.87 2.90
C ALA A 51 8.92 -7.10 2.41
N GLU A 52 7.63 -7.19 2.74
CA GLU A 52 6.73 -8.24 2.29
C GLU A 52 5.43 -7.62 1.81
N VAL A 53 4.93 -8.07 0.67
CA VAL A 53 3.64 -7.66 0.11
C VAL A 53 2.81 -8.92 -0.13
N VAL A 54 1.64 -9.00 0.49
CA VAL A 54 0.68 -10.10 0.34
C VAL A 54 -0.53 -9.58 -0.43
N VAL A 55 -0.90 -10.24 -1.53
CA VAL A 55 -1.95 -9.76 -2.44
C VAL A 55 -3.02 -10.84 -2.62
N HIS A 56 -4.26 -10.50 -2.28
CA HIS A 56 -5.45 -11.33 -2.42
C HIS A 56 -6.32 -10.81 -3.58
N GLY A 57 -5.85 -11.02 -4.82
CA GLY A 57 -6.53 -10.53 -6.02
C GLY A 57 -6.77 -9.01 -5.96
N ALA A 58 -7.99 -8.59 -6.32
CA ALA A 58 -8.41 -7.18 -6.25
C ALA A 58 -8.92 -6.77 -4.85
N GLU A 59 -9.15 -7.72 -3.95
CA GLU A 59 -9.84 -7.46 -2.69
C GLU A 59 -8.94 -6.74 -1.69
N ARG A 60 -7.68 -7.18 -1.58
CA ARG A 60 -6.76 -6.69 -0.55
C ARG A 60 -5.29 -6.83 -0.95
N ALA A 61 -4.49 -5.83 -0.61
CA ALA A 61 -3.03 -5.89 -0.59
C ALA A 61 -2.50 -5.36 0.74
N GLU A 62 -1.64 -6.12 1.39
CA GLU A 62 -1.04 -5.81 2.68
C GLU A 62 0.47 -5.64 2.52
N TYR A 63 1.01 -4.51 2.99
CA TYR A 63 2.43 -4.23 3.00
C TYR A 63 2.98 -4.31 4.42
N TYR A 64 3.93 -5.22 4.62
CA TYR A 64 4.63 -5.42 5.87
C TYR A 64 6.08 -4.94 5.76
N LEU A 65 6.53 -4.27 6.81
CA LEU A 65 7.92 -3.88 6.99
C LEU A 65 8.43 -4.47 8.30
N ASN A 66 9.49 -5.28 8.22
CA ASN A 66 10.07 -6.01 9.35
C ASN A 66 9.03 -6.78 10.18
N GLY A 67 8.07 -7.43 9.50
CA GLY A 67 6.99 -8.22 10.12
C GLY A 67 5.81 -7.40 10.67
N LYS A 68 5.84 -6.07 10.56
CA LYS A 68 4.74 -5.20 10.98
C LYS A 68 3.93 -4.73 9.78
N LEU A 69 2.60 -4.86 9.84
CA LEU A 69 1.69 -4.28 8.84
C LEU A 69 1.78 -2.75 8.89
N VAL A 70 2.17 -2.12 7.78
CA VAL A 70 2.39 -0.66 7.70
C VAL A 70 1.46 0.02 6.69
N SER A 71 0.90 -0.71 5.74
CA SER A 71 -0.10 -0.19 4.80
C SER A 71 -1.00 -1.33 4.32
N GLU A 72 -2.27 -1.02 4.07
CA GLU A 72 -3.22 -1.92 3.44
C GLU A 72 -4.06 -1.15 2.43
N VAL A 73 -4.32 -1.80 1.31
CA VAL A 73 -5.29 -1.32 0.32
C VAL A 73 -6.36 -2.39 0.16
N THR A 74 -7.60 -1.95 0.11
CA THR A 74 -8.77 -2.80 -0.15
C THR A 74 -9.56 -2.25 -1.34
N ASP A 75 -10.37 -3.10 -1.97
CA ASP A 75 -11.24 -2.71 -3.10
C ASP A 75 -10.42 -2.02 -4.21
N MET A 76 -9.37 -2.71 -4.68
CA MET A 76 -8.43 -2.17 -5.65
C MET A 76 -9.06 -2.17 -7.04
N ARG A 77 -9.14 -0.99 -7.65
CA ARG A 77 -9.75 -0.80 -8.97
C ARG A 77 -8.86 0.05 -9.89
N PHE A 78 -9.07 -0.10 -11.18
CA PHE A 78 -8.50 0.77 -12.21
C PHE A 78 -9.61 1.26 -13.14
N LEU A 79 -9.40 2.43 -13.75
CA LEU A 79 -10.29 2.96 -14.77
C LEU A 79 -9.88 2.36 -16.12
N ASP A 80 -10.80 1.70 -16.81
CA ASP A 80 -10.54 1.20 -18.16
C ASP A 80 -10.63 2.32 -19.22
N ALA A 81 -10.44 1.94 -20.49
CA ALA A 81 -10.45 2.89 -21.60
C ALA A 81 -11.83 3.52 -21.86
N ASP A 82 -12.91 2.88 -21.40
CA ASP A 82 -14.28 3.35 -21.56
C ASP A 82 -14.74 4.21 -20.37
N GLY A 83 -13.89 4.35 -19.35
CA GLY A 83 -14.18 5.14 -18.15
C GLY A 83 -14.92 4.34 -17.07
N GLU A 84 -14.94 3.01 -17.17
CA GLU A 84 -15.59 2.14 -16.20
C GLU A 84 -14.57 1.60 -15.19
N TRP A 85 -14.99 1.47 -13.93
CA TRP A 85 -14.13 0.94 -12.87
C TRP A 85 -14.10 -0.58 -12.90
N GLN A 86 -12.90 -1.12 -13.11
CA GLN A 86 -12.65 -2.56 -13.16
C GLN A 86 -11.81 -3.01 -11.96
N PRO A 87 -12.03 -4.23 -11.44
CA PRO A 87 -11.21 -4.78 -10.36
C PRO A 87 -9.76 -5.01 -10.83
N LEU A 88 -8.78 -4.52 -10.07
CA LEU A 88 -7.36 -4.73 -10.33
C LEU A 88 -6.92 -6.11 -9.81
N SER A 89 -7.21 -7.16 -10.58
CA SER A 89 -6.98 -8.55 -10.19
C SER A 89 -5.58 -9.09 -10.51
N PHE A 90 -4.82 -8.39 -11.36
CA PHE A 90 -3.45 -8.75 -11.73
C PHE A 90 -2.66 -7.49 -12.15
N GLY A 91 -1.34 -7.61 -12.22
CA GLY A 91 -0.47 -6.50 -12.62
C GLY A 91 1.01 -6.86 -12.62
N GLN A 92 1.84 -5.85 -12.86
CA GLN A 92 3.29 -5.96 -12.81
C GLN A 92 3.82 -5.58 -11.43
N ILE A 93 4.96 -6.18 -11.04
CA ILE A 93 5.74 -5.75 -9.89
C ILE A 93 6.82 -4.80 -10.39
N SER A 94 6.86 -3.59 -9.85
CA SER A 94 7.84 -2.56 -10.20
C SER A 94 8.62 -2.09 -8.98
N LEU A 95 9.91 -1.81 -9.16
CA LEU A 95 10.72 -1.11 -8.18
C LEU A 95 10.89 0.34 -8.63
N GLN A 96 10.53 1.30 -7.78
CA GLN A 96 10.71 2.72 -8.07
C GLN A 96 12.17 3.12 -7.86
N ALA A 97 12.71 3.93 -8.78
CA ALA A 97 13.99 4.59 -8.62
C ALA A 97 13.76 6.09 -8.42
N GLU A 98 14.28 6.65 -7.33
CA GLU A 98 14.18 8.07 -7.02
C GLU A 98 15.46 8.55 -6.32
N TRP A 99 16.29 9.32 -7.04
CA TRP A 99 17.46 10.16 -6.67
C TRP A 99 18.50 9.67 -5.63
N ALA A 100 18.23 8.62 -4.86
CA ALA A 100 19.08 8.03 -3.83
C ALA A 100 19.38 6.57 -4.17
N GLU A 101 20.59 6.12 -3.81
CA GLU A 101 20.99 4.73 -4.02
C GLU A 101 20.18 3.79 -3.11
N LEU A 102 19.70 2.70 -3.69
CA LEU A 102 19.00 1.61 -3.00
C LEU A 102 19.58 0.27 -3.46
N GLN A 103 19.71 -0.67 -2.53
CA GLN A 103 20.17 -2.03 -2.81
C GLN A 103 19.08 -3.02 -2.39
N TYR A 104 18.83 -4.01 -3.25
CA TYR A 104 17.85 -5.08 -3.01
C TYR A 104 18.56 -6.43 -3.00
N ARG A 105 18.09 -7.36 -2.15
CA ARG A 105 18.55 -8.75 -2.12
C ARG A 105 17.42 -9.71 -1.75
N THR A 106 17.57 -10.97 -2.17
CA THR A 106 16.65 -12.07 -1.80
C THR A 106 15.19 -11.79 -2.19
N ILE A 107 14.97 -11.26 -3.40
CA ILE A 107 13.62 -11.06 -3.94
C ILE A 107 13.05 -12.43 -4.32
N ARG A 108 11.87 -12.76 -3.78
CA ARG A 108 11.17 -14.02 -4.00
C ARG A 108 9.69 -13.74 -4.19
N ILE A 109 9.03 -14.58 -4.99
CA ILE A 109 7.58 -14.56 -5.19
C ILE A 109 7.03 -15.96 -4.97
N LYS A 110 5.86 -16.05 -4.34
CA LYS A 110 5.13 -17.29 -4.10
C LYS A 110 3.65 -17.05 -4.45
N PRO A 111 3.06 -17.80 -5.40
CA PRO A 111 1.61 -17.81 -5.60
C PRO A 111 0.89 -18.25 -4.31
N LEU A 112 -0.25 -17.62 -4.02
CA LEU A 112 -1.10 -17.94 -2.86
C LEU A 112 -2.12 -19.01 -3.19
#